data_AF-A0A2A8D0B0-F1
#
_entry.id   AF-A0A2A8D0B0-F1
#
_cell.length_a   1.000
_cell.length_b   1.000
_cell.length_c   1.000
_cell.angle_alpha   90.00
_cell.angle_beta   90.00
_cell.angle_gamma   90.00
#
_symmetry.space_group_name_H-M   'P 1'
#
loop_
_entity.id
_entity.type
_entity.pdbx_description
1 polymer ?
#
loop_
_entity_poly.entity_id
_entity_poly.type
_entity_poly.pdbx_seq_one_letter_code
_entity_poly.pdbx_strand_id
1 'polypeptide(L)'
;MTEPEVIERVRSFLLDTRFPEETSVQHLCTDAHHTLVEHGGLGPYQRVSMPYADEIMHPDLVGQLSDGESLFAVEAKGEGDLVKGIGQAERYQEGVQRSFFALPADRFTSAIERMAAQKNVGLLTVAEEVTPLYWPRPRQPWQTAYRSVWRQIDTGLRAQGWSTFTYNLPTHYLAWTLALDPEMLHATGSVKDVIAPYHRMPKDWKAALRGAKKLGLVRRHGNTVELTPTGCAVRDILDTSLEEWNDIHKRAIYKPLADVFPRAGAALRILLLREPEVRLLVRALRQFDDKEAAMPKLAKTCDSIDHDRTPALLFTPERIDSMMDKAGRILWDQVDGMHYRSTTFYQMKRILQHAGILEDTGLQSNSAKSYKPAEDHWALRMH
;
A
#
# COMPACT_ATOMS: atom_id res chain seq x y z
N MET A 1 6.06 2.44 -31.72
CA MET A 1 6.11 1.99 -30.31
C MET A 1 4.78 2.35 -29.68
N THR A 2 4.10 1.37 -29.10
CA THR A 2 2.80 1.56 -28.46
C THR A 2 2.96 2.27 -27.10
N GLU A 3 1.87 2.83 -26.55
CA GLU A 3 1.91 3.50 -25.24
C GLU A 3 2.37 2.57 -24.09
N PRO A 4 1.88 1.31 -23.99
CA PRO A 4 2.41 0.38 -22.98
C PRO A 4 3.91 0.10 -23.10
N GLU A 5 4.45 -0.02 -24.32
CA GLU A 5 5.90 -0.22 -24.54
C GLU A 5 6.72 1.00 -24.08
N VAL A 6 6.21 2.22 -24.30
CA VAL A 6 6.84 3.45 -23.79
C VAL A 6 6.87 3.41 -22.26
N ILE A 7 5.74 3.06 -21.63
CA ILE A 7 5.60 2.99 -20.17
C ILE A 7 6.55 1.94 -19.58
N GLU A 8 6.64 0.75 -20.17
CA GLU A 8 7.51 -0.33 -19.71
C GLU A 8 8.99 0.09 -19.68
N ARG A 9 9.46 0.72 -20.76
CA ARG A 9 10.85 1.19 -20.88
C ARG A 9 11.14 2.32 -19.90
N VAL A 10 10.24 3.29 -19.79
CA VAL A 10 10.38 4.41 -18.85
C VAL A 10 10.37 3.92 -17.40
N ARG A 11 9.48 2.96 -17.09
CA ARG A 11 9.42 2.34 -15.76
C ARG A 11 10.76 1.69 -15.39
N SER A 12 11.31 0.89 -16.29
CA SER A 12 12.60 0.22 -16.09
C SER A 12 13.73 1.24 -15.90
N PHE A 13 13.80 2.23 -16.79
CA PHE A 13 14.77 3.33 -16.69
C PHE A 13 14.69 4.05 -15.34
N LEU A 14 13.50 4.43 -14.88
CA LEU A 14 13.33 5.19 -13.64
C LEU A 14 13.72 4.38 -12.40
N LEU A 15 13.51 3.06 -12.40
CA LEU A 15 13.92 2.18 -11.29
C LEU A 15 15.45 2.06 -11.18
N ASP A 16 16.16 2.16 -12.29
CA ASP A 16 17.63 2.06 -12.35
C ASP A 16 18.34 3.43 -12.32
N THR A 17 17.58 4.53 -12.41
CA THR A 17 18.12 5.89 -12.50
C THR A 17 18.14 6.59 -11.16
N ARG A 18 19.19 7.39 -10.94
CA ARG A 18 19.23 8.42 -9.90
C ARG A 18 18.81 9.77 -10.46
N PHE A 19 17.94 10.44 -9.74
CA PHE A 19 17.56 11.82 -10.03
C PHE A 19 18.75 12.76 -9.74
N PRO A 20 18.79 13.96 -10.33
CA PRO A 20 19.92 14.89 -10.20
C PRO A 20 20.35 15.22 -8.77
N GLU A 21 19.45 15.12 -7.79
CA GLU A 21 19.73 15.30 -6.37
C GLU A 21 20.20 14.03 -5.65
N GLU A 22 20.71 13.03 -6.38
CA GLU A 22 21.16 11.73 -5.88
C GLU A 22 20.07 10.91 -5.14
N THR A 23 18.81 11.23 -5.39
CA THR A 23 17.66 10.46 -4.91
C THR A 23 17.32 9.35 -5.89
N SER A 24 16.95 8.18 -5.39
CA SER A 24 16.47 7.07 -6.22
C SER A 24 14.96 6.92 -6.10
N VAL A 25 14.34 6.21 -7.03
CA VAL A 25 12.93 5.85 -6.93
C VAL A 25 12.76 4.79 -5.84
N GLN A 26 11.98 5.10 -4.81
CA GLN A 26 11.65 4.17 -3.73
C GLN A 26 10.42 3.33 -4.08
N HIS A 27 9.41 3.96 -4.67
CA HIS A 27 8.16 3.32 -5.06
C HIS A 27 7.71 3.86 -6.41
N LEU A 28 7.19 2.97 -7.26
CA LEU A 28 6.69 3.32 -8.59
C LEU A 28 5.48 2.44 -8.94
N CYS A 29 4.33 3.08 -9.13
CA CYS A 29 3.09 2.42 -9.52
C CYS A 29 2.70 2.83 -10.94
N THR A 30 2.08 1.90 -11.65
CA THR A 30 1.46 2.14 -12.95
C THR A 30 -0.04 2.36 -12.78
N ASP A 31 -0.63 3.23 -13.60
CA ASP A 31 -2.07 3.44 -13.56
C ASP A 31 -2.82 2.12 -13.81
N ALA A 32 -3.92 1.93 -13.08
CA ALA A 32 -4.73 0.73 -13.16
C ALA A 32 -5.85 0.85 -14.22
N HIS A 33 -5.55 1.53 -15.34
CA HIS A 33 -6.43 1.55 -16.51
C HIS A 33 -6.41 0.20 -17.23
N HIS A 34 -7.56 -0.24 -17.75
CA HIS A 34 -7.71 -1.58 -18.34
C HIS A 34 -6.67 -1.87 -19.44
N THR A 35 -6.33 -0.89 -20.28
CA THR A 35 -5.32 -1.05 -21.35
C THR A 35 -3.91 -1.38 -20.83
N LEU A 36 -3.54 -0.89 -19.65
CA LEU A 36 -2.23 -1.13 -19.04
C LEU A 36 -2.22 -2.41 -18.19
N VAL A 37 -3.36 -2.74 -17.59
CA VAL A 37 -3.56 -3.99 -16.85
C VAL A 37 -3.50 -5.20 -17.78
N GLU A 38 -4.13 -5.12 -18.95
CA GLU A 38 -4.16 -6.20 -19.95
C GLU A 38 -2.79 -6.49 -20.59
N HIS A 39 -1.90 -5.50 -20.66
CA HIS A 39 -0.56 -5.66 -21.20
C HIS A 39 0.31 -6.62 -20.36
N GLY A 40 0.07 -6.69 -19.05
CA GLY A 40 0.89 -7.47 -18.12
C GLY A 40 2.28 -6.85 -17.87
N GLY A 41 2.99 -7.33 -16.85
CA GLY A 41 4.38 -6.92 -16.58
C GLY A 41 4.58 -5.51 -15.99
N LEU A 42 3.57 -4.63 -16.02
CA LEU A 42 3.66 -3.24 -15.55
C LEU A 42 3.35 -3.05 -14.06
N GLY A 43 3.23 -4.12 -13.28
CA GLY A 43 2.94 -4.05 -11.85
C GLY A 43 4.05 -3.36 -11.02
N PRO A 44 3.72 -2.83 -9.83
CA PRO A 44 2.40 -2.84 -9.21
C PRO A 44 1.47 -1.76 -9.77
N TYR A 45 0.17 -2.05 -9.79
CA TYR A 45 -0.87 -1.13 -10.26
C TYR A 45 -1.48 -0.34 -9.09
N GLN A 46 -1.77 0.93 -9.33
CA GLN A 46 -2.56 1.79 -8.45
C GLN A 46 -3.17 2.91 -9.29
N ARG A 47 -4.50 3.02 -9.30
CA ARG A 47 -5.13 4.22 -9.87
C ARG A 47 -4.97 5.38 -8.92
N VAL A 48 -4.23 6.39 -9.36
CA VAL A 48 -4.02 7.63 -8.62
C VAL A 48 -4.85 8.71 -9.30
N SER A 49 -5.78 9.28 -8.54
CA SER A 49 -6.64 10.39 -8.95
C SER A 49 -5.95 11.70 -8.55
N MET A 50 -5.59 12.52 -9.53
CA MET A 50 -5.09 13.87 -9.32
C MET A 50 -6.21 14.87 -9.62
N PRO A 51 -6.73 15.58 -8.61
CA PRO A 51 -7.71 16.63 -8.86
C PRO A 51 -7.05 17.80 -9.59
N TYR A 52 -7.70 18.30 -10.64
CA TYR A 52 -7.28 19.48 -11.37
C TYR A 52 -8.52 20.25 -11.83
N ALA A 53 -8.73 21.44 -11.26
CA ALA A 53 -9.99 22.19 -11.40
C ALA A 53 -11.20 21.28 -11.09
N ASP A 54 -12.13 21.11 -12.03
CA ASP A 54 -13.33 20.27 -11.91
C ASP A 54 -13.16 18.87 -12.54
N GLU A 55 -11.94 18.50 -12.92
CA GLU A 55 -11.60 17.23 -13.56
C GLU A 55 -10.67 16.37 -12.69
N ILE A 56 -10.64 15.07 -12.96
CA ILE A 56 -9.66 14.15 -12.39
C ILE A 56 -8.77 13.63 -13.51
N MET A 57 -7.47 13.62 -13.23
CA MET A 57 -6.46 13.07 -14.12
C MET A 57 -5.80 11.85 -13.49
N HIS A 58 -5.34 10.94 -14.35
CA HIS A 58 -4.68 9.70 -13.96
C HIS A 58 -3.34 9.60 -14.69
N PRO A 59 -2.22 9.90 -14.03
CA PRO A 59 -0.90 9.76 -14.65
C PRO A 59 -0.57 8.28 -14.88
N ASP A 60 0.04 7.97 -16.02
CA ASP A 60 0.43 6.60 -16.40
C ASP A 60 1.39 5.95 -15.40
N LEU A 61 2.31 6.75 -14.85
CA LEU A 61 3.17 6.35 -13.73
C LEU A 61 3.15 7.41 -12.64
N VAL A 62 3.15 6.95 -11.39
CA VAL A 62 3.34 7.80 -10.22
C VAL A 62 4.34 7.15 -9.28
N GLY A 63 5.31 7.94 -8.82
CA GLY A 63 6.38 7.44 -7.95
C GLY A 63 6.72 8.34 -6.78
N GLN A 64 7.38 7.74 -5.79
CA GLN A 64 7.94 8.37 -4.61
C GLN A 64 9.44 8.17 -4.60
N LEU A 65 10.19 9.23 -4.31
CA LEU A 65 11.65 9.19 -4.20
C LEU A 65 12.09 8.71 -2.81
N SER A 66 13.37 8.34 -2.70
CA SER A 66 14.00 7.79 -1.50
C SER A 66 14.10 8.75 -0.31
N ASP A 67 13.75 10.02 -0.49
CA ASP A 67 13.60 10.99 0.60
C ASP A 67 12.30 10.80 1.40
N GLY A 68 11.39 9.96 0.91
CA GLY A 68 10.12 9.64 1.58
C GLY A 68 9.02 10.68 1.42
N GLU A 69 9.26 11.79 0.73
CA GLU A 69 8.30 12.90 0.61
C GLU A 69 8.10 13.38 -0.83
N SER A 70 9.14 13.36 -1.66
CA SER A 70 9.05 13.82 -3.03
C SER A 70 8.29 12.85 -3.92
N LEU A 71 7.31 13.36 -4.64
CA LEU A 71 6.52 12.64 -5.61
C LEU A 71 6.84 13.11 -7.03
N PHE A 72 6.66 12.19 -7.98
CA PHE A 72 6.70 12.51 -9.40
C PHE A 72 5.60 11.76 -10.16
N ALA A 73 5.27 12.28 -11.34
CA ALA A 73 4.31 11.67 -12.25
C ALA A 73 4.85 11.65 -13.68
N VAL A 74 4.42 10.67 -14.48
CA VAL A 74 4.79 10.55 -15.89
C VAL A 74 3.52 10.42 -16.72
N GLU A 75 3.43 11.22 -17.78
CA GLU A 75 2.55 10.98 -18.92
C GLU A 75 3.36 10.32 -20.04
N ALA A 76 2.90 9.20 -20.57
CA ALA A 76 3.49 8.52 -21.70
C ALA A 76 2.57 8.59 -22.92
N LYS A 77 3.15 8.73 -24.11
CA LYS A 77 2.41 8.66 -25.37
C LYS A 77 3.20 7.88 -26.40
N GLY A 78 2.64 6.76 -26.87
CA GLY A 78 3.17 6.05 -28.04
C GLY A 78 2.77 6.76 -29.33
N GLU A 79 1.47 6.76 -29.62
CA GLU A 79 0.84 7.47 -30.74
C GLU A 79 -0.12 8.53 -30.17
N GLY A 80 -0.28 9.69 -30.83
CA GLY A 80 -1.21 10.74 -30.38
C GLY A 80 -0.63 12.14 -30.24
N ASP A 81 -1.44 13.08 -29.76
CA ASP A 81 -1.12 14.51 -29.68
C ASP A 81 -0.09 14.82 -28.57
N LEU A 82 1.12 15.18 -28.98
CA LEU A 82 2.24 15.50 -28.08
C LEU A 82 2.02 16.78 -27.28
N VAL A 83 1.33 17.77 -27.85
CA VAL A 83 1.04 19.05 -27.17
C VAL A 83 0.05 18.79 -26.03
N LYS A 84 -0.98 17.97 -26.30
CA LYS A 84 -1.92 17.54 -25.27
C LYS A 84 -1.23 16.75 -24.16
N GLY A 85 -0.34 15.81 -24.49
CA GLY A 85 0.41 15.04 -23.51
C GLY A 85 1.30 15.90 -22.59
N ILE A 86 2.00 16.89 -23.15
CA ILE A 86 2.76 17.86 -22.33
C ILE A 86 1.85 18.72 -21.47
N GLY A 87 0.69 19.12 -21.98
CA GLY A 87 -0.34 19.79 -21.19
C GLY A 87 -0.83 18.94 -20.01
N GLN A 88 -1.04 17.64 -20.20
CA GLN A 88 -1.42 16.73 -19.11
C GLN A 88 -0.29 16.62 -18.07
N ALA A 89 0.95 16.41 -18.51
CA ALA A 89 2.11 16.35 -17.62
C ALA A 89 2.32 17.65 -16.83
N GLU A 90 2.10 18.82 -17.44
CA GLU A 90 2.14 20.11 -16.73
C GLU A 90 1.10 20.17 -15.61
N ARG A 91 -0.12 19.71 -15.86
CA ARG A 91 -1.19 19.74 -14.84
C ARG A 91 -0.90 18.85 -13.64
N TYR A 92 -0.15 17.75 -13.81
CA TYR A 92 0.30 16.92 -12.67
C TYR A 92 1.11 17.70 -11.64
N GLN A 93 1.76 18.80 -12.02
CA GLN A 93 2.54 19.64 -11.11
C GLN A 93 1.72 20.26 -9.97
N GLU A 94 0.38 20.21 -10.04
CA GLU A 94 -0.47 20.57 -8.90
C GLU A 94 -0.35 19.58 -7.74
N GLY A 95 -0.15 18.29 -8.02
CA GLY A 95 -0.11 17.20 -7.05
C GLY A 95 1.29 16.62 -6.79
N VAL A 96 2.27 16.87 -7.67
CA VAL A 96 3.62 16.32 -7.54
C VAL A 96 4.71 17.36 -7.74
N GLN A 97 5.88 17.10 -7.15
CA GLN A 97 7.04 18.00 -7.23
C GLN A 97 7.68 18.00 -8.62
N ARG A 98 7.58 16.89 -9.36
CA ARG A 98 8.16 16.73 -10.70
C ARG A 98 7.19 16.01 -11.62
N SER A 99 7.06 16.46 -12.85
CA SER A 99 6.30 15.74 -13.87
C SER A 99 7.15 15.52 -15.11
N PHE A 100 6.92 14.39 -15.78
CA PHE A 100 7.62 13.99 -16.98
C PHE A 100 6.64 13.70 -18.11
N PHE A 101 7.08 13.95 -19.32
CA PHE A 101 6.45 13.50 -20.55
C PHE A 101 7.40 12.55 -21.27
N ALA A 102 6.90 11.37 -21.65
CA ALA A 102 7.65 10.35 -22.36
C ALA A 102 7.06 10.10 -23.74
N LEU A 103 7.94 10.05 -24.76
CA LEU A 103 7.57 9.79 -26.15
C LEU A 103 8.63 8.97 -26.89
N PRO A 104 8.27 8.25 -27.96
CA PRO A 104 9.22 7.61 -28.85
C PRO A 104 10.23 8.60 -29.45
N ALA A 105 11.49 8.18 -29.56
CA ALA A 105 12.59 9.05 -30.01
C ALA A 105 12.43 9.54 -31.47
N ASP A 106 11.77 8.76 -32.32
CA ASP A 106 11.45 9.13 -33.71
C ASP A 106 10.38 10.22 -33.81
N ARG A 107 9.66 10.49 -32.72
CA ARG A 107 8.66 11.57 -32.63
C ARG A 107 9.19 12.85 -31.98
N PHE A 108 10.44 12.83 -31.54
CA PHE A 108 11.10 13.99 -30.93
C PHE A 108 11.31 15.13 -31.92
N THR A 109 11.15 16.37 -31.43
CA THR A 109 11.63 17.58 -32.12
C THR A 109 12.15 18.60 -31.10
N SER A 110 13.06 19.49 -31.53
CA SER A 110 13.54 20.57 -30.66
C SER A 110 12.44 21.56 -30.25
N ALA A 111 11.32 21.61 -30.99
CA ALA A 111 10.16 22.41 -30.59
C ALA A 111 9.46 21.83 -29.36
N ILE A 112 9.33 20.49 -29.31
CA ILE A 112 8.78 19.75 -28.17
C ILE A 112 9.67 19.94 -26.93
N GLU A 113 10.99 19.85 -27.09
CA GLU A 113 11.95 20.11 -26.01
C GLU A 113 11.78 21.49 -25.39
N ARG A 114 11.76 22.54 -26.23
CA ARG A 114 11.57 23.91 -25.76
C ARG A 114 10.25 24.09 -25.04
N MET A 115 9.18 23.48 -25.54
CA MET A 115 7.86 23.56 -24.92
C MET A 115 7.82 22.87 -23.55
N ALA A 116 8.39 21.67 -23.44
CA ALA A 116 8.49 20.94 -22.17
C ALA A 116 9.33 21.72 -21.14
N ALA A 117 10.50 22.24 -21.56
CA ALA A 117 11.36 23.05 -20.71
C ALA A 117 10.70 24.35 -20.24
N GLN A 118 9.95 25.04 -21.11
CA GLN A 118 9.18 26.24 -20.75
C GLN A 118 8.14 25.97 -19.67
N LYS A 119 7.53 24.78 -19.68
CA LYS A 119 6.53 24.32 -18.70
C LYS A 119 7.17 23.61 -17.49
N ASN A 120 8.50 23.53 -17.43
CA ASN A 120 9.23 22.75 -16.43
C ASN A 120 8.72 21.28 -16.35
N VAL A 121 8.35 20.70 -17.48
CA VAL A 121 7.97 19.29 -17.62
C VAL A 121 9.19 18.53 -18.13
N GLY A 122 9.62 17.51 -17.40
CA GLY A 122 10.71 16.63 -17.80
C GLY A 122 10.43 15.96 -19.13
N LEU A 123 11.46 15.75 -19.95
CA LEU A 123 11.30 15.12 -21.27
C LEU A 123 12.18 13.87 -21.37
N LEU A 124 11.53 12.73 -21.59
CA LEU A 124 12.16 11.43 -21.78
C LEU A 124 11.87 10.92 -23.20
N THR A 125 12.91 10.69 -23.99
CA THR A 125 12.76 10.03 -25.30
C THR A 125 13.05 8.55 -25.20
N VAL A 126 12.23 7.74 -25.86
CA VAL A 126 12.30 6.28 -25.77
C VAL A 126 12.67 5.68 -27.13
N ALA A 127 13.86 5.12 -27.20
CA ALA A 127 14.29 4.20 -28.25
C ALA A 127 14.61 2.86 -27.58
N GLU A 128 15.62 2.12 -28.04
CA GLU A 128 16.16 0.95 -27.30
C GLU A 128 16.51 1.31 -25.85
N GLU A 129 17.11 2.48 -25.66
CA GLU A 129 17.39 3.11 -24.37
C GLU A 129 16.44 4.30 -24.11
N VAL A 130 16.24 4.64 -22.84
CA VAL A 130 15.53 5.87 -22.44
C VAL A 130 16.55 6.98 -22.20
N THR A 131 16.41 8.08 -22.95
CA THR A 131 17.30 9.24 -22.82
C THR A 131 16.56 10.42 -22.22
N PRO A 132 16.99 10.95 -21.05
CA PRO A 132 16.44 12.19 -20.51
C PRO A 132 17.03 13.39 -21.26
N LEU A 133 16.17 14.13 -21.97
CA LEU A 133 16.57 15.36 -22.66
C LEU A 133 16.45 16.59 -21.76
N TYR A 134 15.50 16.57 -20.83
CA TYR A 134 15.32 17.64 -19.87
C TYR A 134 14.86 17.10 -18.52
N TRP A 135 15.59 17.47 -17.47
CA TRP A 135 15.22 17.19 -16.09
C TRP A 135 14.48 18.39 -15.49
N PRO A 136 13.25 18.20 -14.99
CA PRO A 136 12.47 19.29 -14.42
C PRO A 136 13.01 19.66 -13.04
N ARG A 137 12.97 20.95 -12.71
CA ARG A 137 13.27 21.39 -11.34
C ARG A 137 12.12 21.01 -10.42
N PRO A 138 12.38 20.62 -9.16
CA PRO A 138 11.31 20.41 -8.19
C PRO A 138 10.49 21.68 -8.00
N ARG A 139 9.17 21.52 -7.92
CA ARG A 139 8.22 22.58 -7.57
C ARG A 139 7.53 22.25 -6.25
N GLN A 140 7.02 23.27 -5.59
CA GLN A 140 6.11 23.08 -4.47
C GLN A 140 4.69 22.86 -5.02
N PRO A 141 4.10 21.65 -4.86
CA PRO A 141 2.74 21.39 -5.29
C PRO A 141 1.72 22.06 -4.34
N TRP A 142 0.47 22.13 -4.78
CA TRP A 142 -0.62 22.60 -3.94
C TRP A 142 -0.83 21.62 -2.77
N GLN A 143 -0.84 22.14 -1.55
CA GLN A 143 -0.83 21.31 -0.35
C GLN A 143 -1.98 20.27 -0.32
N THR A 144 -3.18 20.66 -0.75
CA THR A 144 -4.35 19.77 -0.78
C THR A 144 -4.20 18.65 -1.82
N ALA A 145 -3.85 18.98 -3.06
CA ALA A 145 -3.67 18.01 -4.14
C ALA A 145 -2.51 17.05 -3.82
N TYR A 146 -1.37 17.57 -3.37
CA TYR A 146 -0.25 16.75 -2.93
C TYR A 146 -0.63 15.78 -1.81
N ARG A 147 -1.33 16.26 -0.78
CA ARG A 147 -1.78 15.39 0.32
C ARG A 147 -2.76 14.32 -0.15
N SER A 148 -3.62 14.62 -1.13
CA SER A 148 -4.51 13.64 -1.74
C SER A 148 -3.73 12.53 -2.43
N VAL A 149 -2.81 12.90 -3.32
CA VAL A 149 -1.94 11.96 -4.05
C VAL A 149 -1.11 11.13 -3.08
N TRP A 150 -0.48 11.77 -2.10
CA TRP A 150 0.34 11.10 -1.10
C TRP A 150 -0.48 10.09 -0.29
N ARG A 151 -1.70 10.43 0.13
CA ARG A 151 -2.60 9.51 0.85
C ARG A 151 -2.94 8.27 0.02
N GLN A 152 -3.19 8.44 -1.28
CA GLN A 152 -3.49 7.33 -2.19
C GLN A 152 -2.29 6.38 -2.32
N ILE A 153 -1.08 6.91 -2.53
CA ILE A 153 0.16 6.12 -2.65
C ILE A 153 0.51 5.43 -1.32
N ASP A 154 0.55 6.19 -0.22
CA ASP A 154 0.84 5.66 1.12
C ASP A 154 -0.13 4.53 1.48
N THR A 155 -1.42 4.72 1.21
CA THR A 155 -2.44 3.69 1.48
C THR A 155 -2.27 2.48 0.56
N GLY A 156 -2.01 2.66 -0.74
CA GLY A 156 -1.79 1.55 -1.67
C GLY A 156 -0.60 0.68 -1.25
N LEU A 157 0.51 1.32 -0.86
CA LEU A 157 1.70 0.65 -0.34
C LEU A 157 1.41 -0.08 0.98
N ARG A 158 0.65 0.53 1.90
CA ARG A 158 0.25 -0.10 3.17
C ARG A 158 -0.73 -1.25 2.96
N ALA A 159 -1.70 -1.10 2.05
CA ALA A 159 -2.67 -2.11 1.63
C ALA A 159 -1.97 -3.37 1.10
N GLN A 160 -0.97 -3.18 0.23
CA GLN A 160 -0.06 -4.24 -0.19
C GLN A 160 0.75 -4.78 1.00
N GLY A 161 1.21 -3.91 1.90
CA GLY A 161 1.88 -4.28 3.14
C GLY A 161 1.09 -5.25 4.02
N TRP A 162 -0.25 -5.25 4.00
CA TRP A 162 -1.05 -6.25 4.74
C TRP A 162 -0.88 -7.68 4.20
N SER A 163 -0.51 -7.86 2.93
CA SER A 163 -0.11 -9.17 2.41
C SER A 163 1.14 -9.74 3.10
N THR A 164 1.93 -8.87 3.73
CA THR A 164 3.08 -9.24 4.58
C THR A 164 2.62 -9.98 5.84
N PHE A 165 1.36 -9.80 6.26
CA PHE A 165 0.72 -10.66 7.24
C PHE A 165 0.26 -11.97 6.59
N THR A 166 1.22 -12.73 6.05
CA THR A 166 0.99 -14.01 5.35
C THR A 166 0.25 -15.03 6.22
N TYR A 167 0.38 -14.92 7.55
CA TYR A 167 -0.26 -15.77 8.53
C TYR A 167 -1.30 -14.98 9.31
N ASN A 168 -2.53 -15.47 9.31
CA ASN A 168 -3.64 -14.78 9.96
C ASN A 168 -3.60 -14.78 11.49
N LEU A 169 -2.60 -15.44 12.09
CA LEU A 169 -2.45 -15.55 13.53
C LEU A 169 -1.27 -14.68 14.01
N PRO A 170 -1.53 -13.58 14.74
CA PRO A 170 -0.48 -12.65 15.16
C PRO A 170 0.62 -13.25 16.03
N THR A 171 0.39 -14.43 16.63
CA THR A 171 1.37 -15.07 17.50
C THR A 171 2.68 -15.40 16.76
N HIS A 172 2.63 -15.63 15.45
CA HIS A 172 3.83 -15.83 14.63
C HIS A 172 4.71 -14.57 14.54
N TYR A 173 4.10 -13.38 14.62
CA TYR A 173 4.82 -12.10 14.55
C TYR A 173 5.37 -11.71 15.90
N LEU A 174 4.55 -11.87 16.95
CA LEU A 174 4.93 -11.57 18.33
C LEU A 174 5.98 -12.54 18.88
N ALA A 175 6.05 -13.79 18.41
CA ALA A 175 7.06 -14.75 18.88
C ALA A 175 8.51 -14.22 18.70
N TRP A 176 8.75 -13.34 17.71
CA TRP A 176 10.06 -12.73 17.49
C TRP A 176 10.48 -11.80 18.64
N THR A 177 9.55 -11.17 19.35
CA THR A 177 9.89 -10.31 20.51
C THR A 177 10.33 -11.14 21.71
N LEU A 178 9.84 -12.38 21.81
CA LEU A 178 10.21 -13.32 22.87
C LEU A 178 11.52 -14.05 22.54
N ALA A 179 11.77 -14.34 21.26
CA ALA A 179 12.92 -15.10 20.82
C ALA A 179 14.21 -14.29 20.76
N LEU A 180 14.15 -13.06 20.25
CA LEU A 180 15.33 -12.24 20.07
C LEU A 180 15.78 -11.62 21.40
N ASP A 181 17.10 -11.63 21.62
CA ASP A 181 17.71 -10.91 22.73
C ASP A 181 17.65 -9.38 22.47
N PRO A 182 17.20 -8.55 23.43
CA PRO A 182 17.07 -7.10 23.26
C PRO A 182 18.40 -6.37 23.07
N GLU A 183 19.51 -6.94 23.55
CA GLU A 183 20.83 -6.30 23.54
C GLU A 183 21.75 -6.82 22.43
N MET A 184 21.26 -7.75 21.59
CA MET A 184 22.07 -8.38 20.54
C MET A 184 21.56 -8.17 19.12
N LEU A 185 22.52 -7.99 18.21
CA LEU A 185 22.33 -8.12 16.78
C LEU A 185 22.43 -9.59 16.37
N HIS A 186 21.40 -10.10 15.71
CA HIS A 186 21.36 -11.48 15.25
C HIS A 186 21.64 -11.55 13.74
N ALA A 187 22.49 -12.47 13.31
CA ALA A 187 22.62 -12.74 11.88
C ALA A 187 21.31 -13.33 11.34
N THR A 188 20.84 -12.88 10.17
CA THR A 188 19.58 -13.35 9.57
C THR A 188 19.63 -14.85 9.27
N GLY A 189 20.82 -15.44 9.12
CA GLY A 189 20.98 -16.89 9.01
C GLY A 189 20.72 -17.64 10.31
N SER A 190 21.06 -17.05 11.46
CA SER A 190 20.98 -17.70 12.78
C SER A 190 19.65 -17.50 13.50
N VAL A 191 18.84 -16.51 13.10
CA VAL A 191 17.52 -16.28 13.75
C VAL A 191 16.57 -17.48 13.65
N LYS A 192 16.81 -18.40 12.69
CA LYS A 192 16.06 -19.65 12.58
C LYS A 192 16.27 -20.54 13.81
N ASP A 193 17.49 -20.59 14.34
CA ASP A 193 17.82 -21.41 15.50
C ASP A 193 17.29 -20.75 16.78
N VAL A 194 17.34 -19.42 16.84
CA VAL A 194 16.80 -18.62 17.95
C VAL A 194 15.28 -18.81 18.12
N ILE A 195 14.53 -18.90 17.01
CA ILE A 195 13.07 -19.10 17.05
C ILE A 195 12.65 -20.57 17.16
N ALA A 196 13.59 -21.52 17.06
CA ALA A 196 13.30 -22.96 17.05
C ALA A 196 12.49 -23.47 18.26
N PRO A 197 12.62 -22.92 19.50
CA PRO A 197 11.77 -23.32 20.63
C PRO A 197 10.27 -23.08 20.40
N TYR A 198 9.90 -22.15 19.52
CA TYR A 198 8.53 -21.96 19.08
C TYR A 198 8.19 -22.92 17.94
N HIS A 199 7.84 -24.17 18.30
CA HIS A 199 7.52 -25.26 17.36
C HIS A 199 6.30 -25.00 16.46
N ARG A 200 5.56 -23.92 16.72
CA ARG A 200 4.44 -23.45 15.89
C ARG A 200 4.87 -22.49 14.79
N MET A 201 6.15 -22.13 14.69
CA MET A 201 6.65 -21.31 13.60
C MET A 201 6.43 -22.02 12.24
N PRO A 202 5.81 -21.38 11.24
CA PRO A 202 5.65 -21.97 9.93
C PRO A 202 6.99 -22.19 9.23
N LYS A 203 6.99 -23.05 8.20
CA LYS A 203 8.19 -23.35 7.39
C LYS A 203 8.80 -22.09 6.78
N ASP A 204 7.97 -21.19 6.23
CA ASP A 204 8.42 -19.86 5.80
C ASP A 204 8.39 -18.89 6.99
N TRP A 205 9.33 -19.07 7.91
CA TRP A 205 9.55 -18.18 9.05
C TRP A 205 9.97 -16.77 8.60
N LYS A 206 10.52 -16.61 7.39
CA LYS A 206 10.88 -15.28 6.85
C LYS A 206 9.63 -14.45 6.60
N ALA A 207 8.51 -15.06 6.20
CA ALA A 207 7.22 -14.36 6.14
C ALA A 207 6.76 -13.86 7.51
N ALA A 208 6.93 -14.67 8.56
CA ALA A 208 6.63 -14.25 9.92
C ALA A 208 7.54 -13.08 10.35
N LEU A 209 8.83 -13.15 10.03
CA LEU A 209 9.76 -12.06 10.35
C LEU A 209 9.42 -10.76 9.60
N ARG A 210 8.98 -10.85 8.33
CA ARG A 210 8.50 -9.67 7.59
C ARG A 210 7.27 -9.05 8.26
N GLY A 211 6.34 -9.86 8.76
CA GLY A 211 5.18 -9.36 9.52
C GLY A 211 5.58 -8.69 10.84
N ALA A 212 6.56 -9.24 11.57
CA ALA A 212 7.13 -8.60 12.76
C ALA A 212 7.79 -7.25 12.43
N LYS A 213 8.50 -7.16 11.31
CA LYS A 213 9.07 -5.90 10.80
C LYS A 213 7.97 -4.89 10.46
N LYS A 214 6.87 -5.32 9.82
CA LYS A 214 5.72 -4.45 9.49
C LYS A 214 5.05 -3.89 10.76
N LEU A 215 4.96 -4.67 11.83
CA LEU A 215 4.50 -4.20 13.14
C LEU A 215 5.51 -3.30 13.87
N GLY A 216 6.69 -3.09 13.30
CA GLY A 216 7.77 -2.31 13.91
C GLY A 216 8.43 -3.00 15.10
N LEU A 217 8.26 -4.31 15.28
CA LEU A 217 8.81 -5.07 16.40
C LEU A 217 10.31 -5.35 16.23
N VAL A 218 10.71 -5.59 14.98
CA VAL A 218 12.10 -5.88 14.61
C VAL A 218 12.58 -4.92 13.53
N ARG A 219 13.88 -4.68 13.51
CA ARG A 219 14.57 -3.97 12.43
C ARG A 219 15.55 -4.91 11.76
N ARG A 220 15.73 -4.73 10.44
CA ARG A 220 16.69 -5.50 9.65
C ARG A 220 17.65 -4.53 8.97
N HIS A 221 18.94 -4.71 9.20
CA HIS A 221 20.03 -3.96 8.59
C HIS A 221 20.93 -4.90 7.80
N GLY A 222 20.79 -4.92 6.47
CA GLY A 222 21.50 -5.87 5.62
C GLY A 222 21.21 -7.33 6.02
N ASN A 223 22.22 -8.00 6.57
CA ASN A 223 22.13 -9.37 7.03
C ASN A 223 21.92 -9.52 8.55
N THR A 224 21.66 -8.44 9.29
CA THR A 224 21.37 -8.51 10.73
C THR A 224 19.92 -8.16 11.06
N VAL A 225 19.44 -8.67 12.18
CA VAL A 225 18.10 -8.47 12.74
C VAL A 225 18.23 -8.15 14.24
N GLU A 226 17.49 -7.16 14.71
CA GLU A 226 17.42 -6.76 16.12
C GLU A 226 15.98 -6.41 16.53
N LEU A 227 15.73 -6.40 17.84
CA LEU A 227 14.50 -5.81 18.38
C LEU A 227 14.58 -4.29 18.30
N THR A 228 13.45 -3.68 17.96
CA THR A 228 13.29 -2.23 18.14
C THR A 228 12.94 -1.92 19.60
N PRO A 229 13.02 -0.65 20.04
CA PRO A 229 12.46 -0.25 21.33
C PRO A 229 10.99 -0.63 21.50
N THR A 230 10.21 -0.64 20.40
CA THR A 230 8.82 -1.12 20.40
C THR A 230 8.77 -2.65 20.60
N GLY A 231 9.65 -3.41 19.96
CA GLY A 231 9.78 -4.85 20.17
C GLY A 231 10.13 -5.21 21.62
N CYS A 232 11.05 -4.48 22.24
CA CYS A 232 11.41 -4.65 23.66
C CYS A 232 10.22 -4.35 24.58
N ALA A 233 9.54 -3.22 24.38
CA ALA A 233 8.35 -2.90 25.17
C ALA A 233 7.23 -3.94 25.01
N VAL A 234 7.05 -4.48 23.81
CA VAL A 234 6.08 -5.56 23.58
C VAL A 234 6.50 -6.83 24.29
N ARG A 235 7.78 -7.21 24.27
CA ARG A 235 8.31 -8.33 25.06
C ARG A 235 7.97 -8.17 26.54
N ASP A 236 8.18 -6.99 27.11
CA ASP A 236 7.88 -6.70 28.52
C ASP A 236 6.37 -6.76 28.82
N ILE A 237 5.52 -6.32 27.88
CA ILE A 237 4.05 -6.46 28.01
C ILE A 237 3.63 -7.93 27.96
N LEU A 238 4.29 -8.73 27.10
CA LEU A 238 3.97 -10.15 26.95
C LEU A 238 4.38 -10.94 28.20
N ASP A 239 5.55 -10.67 28.78
CA ASP A 239 6.00 -11.24 30.06
C ASP A 239 5.75 -12.76 30.17
N THR A 240 6.27 -13.49 29.17
CA THR A 240 6.04 -14.94 28.99
C THR A 240 7.20 -15.57 28.24
N SER A 241 7.31 -16.90 28.28
CA SER A 241 8.33 -17.65 27.55
C SER A 241 7.85 -18.10 26.16
N LEU A 242 8.77 -18.54 25.30
CA LEU A 242 8.40 -19.15 24.00
C LEU A 242 7.65 -20.47 24.19
N GLU A 243 7.97 -21.22 25.25
CA GLU A 243 7.31 -22.47 25.61
C GLU A 243 5.84 -22.23 25.91
N GLU A 244 5.53 -21.30 26.80
CA GLU A 244 4.15 -20.88 27.12
C GLU A 244 3.44 -20.29 25.89
N TRP A 245 4.19 -19.55 25.06
CA TRP A 245 3.67 -18.98 23.82
C TRP A 245 3.15 -20.04 22.84
N ASN A 246 3.71 -21.25 22.83
CA ASN A 246 3.18 -22.34 22.02
C ASN A 246 1.78 -22.78 22.46
N ASP A 247 1.48 -22.76 23.77
CA ASP A 247 0.16 -23.11 24.30
C ASP A 247 -0.86 -21.99 24.08
N ILE A 248 -0.43 -20.74 24.22
CA ILE A 248 -1.21 -19.57 23.82
C ILE A 248 -1.58 -19.67 22.33
N HIS A 249 -0.62 -20.00 21.46
CA HIS A 249 -0.87 -20.19 20.03
C HIS A 249 -1.95 -21.25 19.76
N LYS A 250 -1.87 -22.42 20.40
CA LYS A 250 -2.86 -23.50 20.21
C LYS A 250 -4.29 -23.03 20.48
N ARG A 251 -4.47 -22.23 21.54
CA ARG A 251 -5.77 -21.65 21.91
C ARG A 251 -6.19 -20.54 20.95
N ALA A 252 -5.25 -19.70 20.52
CA ALA A 252 -5.50 -18.58 19.64
C ALA A 252 -5.85 -18.98 18.19
N ILE A 253 -5.67 -20.26 17.81
CA ILE A 253 -6.22 -20.78 16.55
C ILE A 253 -7.76 -20.66 16.53
N TYR A 254 -8.41 -20.87 17.67
CA TYR A 254 -9.86 -21.01 17.77
C TYR A 254 -10.57 -19.79 18.35
N LYS A 255 -9.84 -18.90 19.02
CA LYS A 255 -10.38 -17.70 19.66
C LYS A 255 -9.49 -16.49 19.41
N PRO A 256 -10.03 -15.26 19.40
CA PRO A 256 -9.22 -14.06 19.32
C PRO A 256 -8.09 -14.04 20.36
N LEU A 257 -6.93 -13.50 19.98
CA LEU A 257 -5.77 -13.48 20.87
C LEU A 257 -6.04 -12.58 22.08
N ALA A 258 -6.83 -11.51 21.90
CA ALA A 258 -7.31 -10.67 22.99
C ALA A 258 -8.14 -11.42 24.04
N ASP A 259 -8.78 -12.53 23.69
CA ASP A 259 -9.51 -13.38 24.65
C ASP A 259 -8.62 -14.44 25.30
N VAL A 260 -7.65 -14.95 24.53
CA VAL A 260 -6.73 -15.99 24.98
C VAL A 260 -5.65 -15.43 25.89
N PHE A 261 -5.08 -14.29 25.51
CA PHE A 261 -4.00 -13.63 26.21
C PHE A 261 -4.15 -12.10 26.08
N PRO A 262 -4.97 -11.47 26.96
CA PRO A 262 -5.37 -10.07 26.84
C PRO A 262 -4.22 -9.07 26.69
N ARG A 263 -3.06 -9.32 27.33
CA ARG A 263 -1.86 -8.48 27.21
C ARG A 263 -1.35 -8.40 25.77
N ALA A 264 -1.32 -9.52 25.04
CA ALA A 264 -0.96 -9.51 23.61
C ALA A 264 -2.00 -8.81 22.75
N GLY A 265 -3.29 -9.00 23.04
CA GLY A 265 -4.36 -8.27 22.38
C GLY A 265 -4.19 -6.75 22.53
N ALA A 266 -3.92 -6.28 23.75
CA ALA A 266 -3.66 -4.88 24.05
C ALA A 266 -2.42 -4.34 23.32
N ALA A 267 -1.31 -5.09 23.34
CA ALA A 267 -0.09 -4.72 22.61
C ALA A 267 -0.36 -4.57 21.10
N LEU A 268 -1.03 -5.56 20.48
CA LEU A 268 -1.40 -5.48 19.06
C LEU A 268 -2.33 -4.31 18.78
N ARG A 269 -3.31 -4.05 19.64
CA ARG A 269 -4.23 -2.93 19.48
C ARG A 269 -3.49 -1.59 19.41
N ILE A 270 -2.52 -1.38 20.30
CA ILE A 270 -1.68 -0.17 20.30
C ILE A 270 -0.90 -0.05 18.99
N LEU A 271 -0.30 -1.14 18.51
CA LEU A 271 0.47 -1.14 17.26
C LEU A 271 -0.43 -0.84 16.04
N LEU A 272 -1.58 -1.51 15.94
CA LEU A 272 -2.46 -1.44 14.79
C LEU A 272 -3.23 -0.11 14.71
N LEU A 273 -3.61 0.49 15.84
CA LEU A 273 -4.27 1.81 15.84
C LEU A 273 -3.35 2.96 15.39
N ARG A 274 -2.04 2.72 15.25
CA ARG A 274 -1.12 3.67 14.62
C ARG A 274 -1.22 3.68 13.09
N GLU A 275 -1.81 2.66 12.48
CA GLU A 275 -2.03 2.62 11.04
C GLU A 275 -3.25 3.48 10.66
N PRO A 276 -3.12 4.43 9.70
CA PRO A 276 -4.23 5.26 9.25
C PRO A 276 -5.44 4.48 8.74
N GLU A 277 -5.21 3.35 8.09
CA GLU A 277 -6.24 2.48 7.50
C GLU A 277 -7.13 1.87 8.58
N VAL A 278 -6.51 1.42 9.68
CA VAL A 278 -7.23 0.87 10.82
C VAL A 278 -8.05 1.98 11.49
N ARG A 279 -7.49 3.19 11.63
CA ARG A 279 -8.25 4.33 12.18
C ARG A 279 -9.42 4.73 11.29
N LEU A 280 -9.27 4.67 9.97
CA LEU A 280 -10.36 4.94 9.03
C LEU A 280 -11.51 3.96 9.25
N LEU A 281 -11.23 2.65 9.29
CA LEU A 281 -12.23 1.62 9.56
C LEU A 281 -12.92 1.81 10.91
N VAL A 282 -12.15 2.09 11.97
CA VAL A 282 -12.70 2.33 13.31
C VAL A 282 -13.58 3.58 13.33
N ARG A 283 -13.16 4.68 12.67
CA ARG A 283 -13.96 5.90 12.56
C ARG A 283 -15.25 5.66 11.77
N ALA A 284 -15.18 4.89 10.69
CA ALA A 284 -16.34 4.54 9.88
C ALA A 284 -17.35 3.70 10.67
N LEU A 285 -16.88 2.66 11.36
CA LEU A 285 -17.75 1.83 12.19
C LEU A 285 -18.41 2.63 13.31
N ARG A 286 -17.70 3.59 13.92
CA ARG A 286 -18.26 4.49 14.95
C ARG A 286 -19.40 5.39 14.45
N GLN A 287 -19.66 5.49 13.15
CA GLN A 287 -20.80 6.24 12.63
C GLN A 287 -22.11 5.46 12.67
N PHE A 288 -22.08 4.17 12.98
CA PHE A 288 -23.28 3.34 13.13
C PHE A 288 -23.62 3.19 14.62
N ASP A 289 -24.91 3.20 14.96
CA ASP A 289 -25.41 3.12 16.34
C ASP A 289 -24.86 1.87 17.07
N ASP A 290 -24.97 0.71 16.41
CA ASP A 290 -24.46 -0.57 16.93
C ASP A 290 -22.95 -0.75 16.70
N LYS A 291 -22.27 0.25 16.11
CA LYS A 291 -20.86 0.19 15.70
C LYS A 291 -20.53 -0.99 14.79
N GLU A 292 -21.53 -1.42 14.02
CA GLU A 292 -21.49 -2.56 13.11
C GLU A 292 -22.00 -2.18 11.72
N ALA A 293 -21.38 -2.75 10.68
CA ALA A 293 -21.86 -2.66 9.32
C ALA A 293 -21.38 -3.84 8.45
N ALA A 294 -22.20 -4.23 7.47
CA ALA A 294 -21.75 -5.07 6.35
C ALA A 294 -20.76 -4.29 5.45
N MET A 295 -19.87 -5.02 4.77
CA MET A 295 -18.77 -4.44 3.98
C MET A 295 -19.20 -3.32 3.00
N PRO A 296 -20.30 -3.42 2.23
CA PRO A 296 -20.71 -2.34 1.32
C PRO A 296 -21.03 -1.03 2.05
N LYS A 297 -21.71 -1.11 3.20
CA LYS A 297 -22.07 0.07 3.99
C LYS A 297 -20.82 0.65 4.66
N LEU A 298 -19.96 -0.21 5.19
CA LEU A 298 -18.67 0.20 5.75
C LEU A 298 -17.79 0.90 4.71
N ALA A 299 -17.71 0.36 3.49
CA ALA A 299 -16.94 0.92 2.40
C ALA A 299 -17.45 2.31 1.98
N LYS A 300 -18.77 2.46 1.82
CA LYS A 300 -19.43 3.75 1.56
C LYS A 300 -19.11 4.79 2.63
N THR A 301 -19.16 4.37 3.90
CA THR A 301 -18.86 5.26 5.02
C THR A 301 -17.38 5.63 5.08
N CYS A 302 -16.46 4.69 4.82
CA CYS A 302 -15.03 5.00 4.69
C CYS A 302 -14.79 6.04 3.59
N ASP A 303 -15.43 5.86 2.43
CA ASP A 303 -15.30 6.76 1.28
C ASP A 303 -15.78 8.18 1.61
N SER A 304 -16.89 8.30 2.33
CA SER A 304 -17.41 9.60 2.79
C SER A 304 -16.50 10.31 3.79
N ILE A 305 -15.66 9.56 4.53
CA ILE A 305 -14.70 10.12 5.51
C ILE A 305 -13.38 10.49 4.84
N ASP A 306 -12.87 9.60 3.98
CA ASP A 306 -11.59 9.74 3.31
C ASP A 306 -11.58 8.99 1.95
N HIS A 307 -12.09 9.68 0.93
CA HIS A 307 -12.12 9.18 -0.44
C HIS A 307 -10.72 8.87 -0.99
N ASP A 308 -9.68 9.61 -0.57
CA ASP A 308 -8.32 9.38 -1.07
C ASP A 308 -7.73 8.05 -0.58
N ARG A 309 -8.15 7.56 0.60
CA ARG A 309 -7.63 6.29 1.15
C ARG A 309 -8.48 5.09 0.75
N THR A 310 -9.79 5.29 0.68
CA THR A 310 -10.75 4.19 0.62
C THR A 310 -10.54 3.26 -0.56
N PRO A 311 -10.33 3.75 -1.81
CA PRO A 311 -10.17 2.86 -2.94
C PRO A 311 -8.91 2.01 -2.87
N ALA A 312 -7.77 2.62 -2.50
CA ALA A 312 -6.50 1.94 -2.35
C ALA A 312 -6.53 0.88 -1.22
N LEU A 313 -7.30 1.14 -0.16
CA LEU A 313 -7.45 0.25 0.99
C LEU A 313 -8.39 -0.93 0.70
N LEU A 314 -9.59 -0.67 0.19
CA LEU A 314 -10.66 -1.67 0.16
C LEU A 314 -10.69 -2.48 -1.13
N PHE A 315 -10.18 -1.92 -2.23
CA PHE A 315 -10.36 -2.51 -3.55
C PHE A 315 -9.07 -3.01 -4.19
N THR A 316 -9.26 -3.90 -5.15
CA THR A 316 -8.23 -4.43 -6.04
C THR A 316 -7.96 -3.39 -7.13
N PRO A 317 -6.73 -2.83 -7.24
CA PRO A 317 -6.42 -1.75 -8.17
C PRO A 317 -6.80 -2.09 -9.61
N GLU A 318 -6.52 -3.31 -10.04
CA GLU A 318 -6.75 -3.81 -11.40
C GLU A 318 -8.25 -3.86 -11.79
N ARG A 319 -9.17 -3.61 -10.85
CA ARG A 319 -10.62 -3.60 -11.07
C ARG A 319 -11.25 -2.24 -10.78
N ILE A 320 -10.44 -1.24 -10.46
CA ILE A 320 -10.95 0.05 -9.99
C ILE A 320 -11.58 0.87 -11.12
N ASP A 321 -11.04 0.75 -12.34
CA ASP A 321 -11.51 1.46 -13.54
C ASP A 321 -12.96 1.11 -13.89
N SER A 322 -13.39 -0.15 -13.65
CA SER A 322 -14.76 -0.60 -13.94
C SER A 322 -15.80 -0.15 -12.92
N MET A 323 -15.42 0.56 -11.86
CA MET A 323 -16.33 1.01 -10.81
C MET A 323 -16.15 2.48 -10.42
N MET A 324 -15.46 3.27 -11.24
CA MET A 324 -15.27 4.71 -11.02
C MET A 324 -15.84 5.54 -12.17
N ASP A 325 -16.43 6.69 -11.86
CA ASP A 325 -16.80 7.69 -12.86
C ASP A 325 -15.60 8.55 -13.29
N LYS A 326 -15.81 9.42 -14.28
CA LYS A 326 -14.76 10.34 -14.78
C LYS A 326 -14.32 11.38 -13.74
N ALA A 327 -15.11 11.57 -12.69
CA ALA A 327 -14.77 12.42 -11.55
C ALA A 327 -14.17 11.59 -10.39
N GLY A 328 -13.71 10.36 -10.66
CA GLY A 328 -13.09 9.43 -9.72
C GLY A 328 -13.98 8.93 -8.59
N ARG A 329 -15.30 9.16 -8.66
CA ARG A 329 -16.24 8.70 -7.64
C ARG A 329 -16.62 7.25 -7.87
N ILE A 330 -16.78 6.51 -6.79
CA ILE A 330 -17.17 5.10 -6.85
C ILE A 330 -18.64 4.98 -7.29
N LEU A 331 -18.86 4.22 -8.36
CA LEU A 331 -20.16 3.80 -8.86
C LEU A 331 -20.65 2.60 -8.05
N TRP A 332 -21.20 2.86 -6.87
CA TRP A 332 -21.53 1.83 -5.87
C TRP A 332 -22.46 0.70 -6.36
N ASP A 333 -23.31 0.97 -7.35
CA ASP A 333 -24.20 -0.03 -7.94
C ASP A 333 -23.45 -1.05 -8.84
N GLN A 334 -22.21 -0.73 -9.22
CA GLN A 334 -21.33 -1.60 -9.99
C GLN A 334 -20.35 -2.39 -9.11
N VAL A 335 -20.28 -2.08 -7.81
CA VAL A 335 -19.37 -2.72 -6.87
C VAL A 335 -19.93 -4.09 -6.43
N ASP A 336 -19.13 -5.12 -6.60
CA ASP A 336 -19.43 -6.50 -6.20
C ASP A 336 -18.29 -7.14 -5.38
N GLY A 337 -18.41 -8.43 -5.06
CA GLY A 337 -17.41 -9.17 -4.29
C GLY A 337 -16.02 -9.26 -4.92
N MET A 338 -15.91 -9.30 -6.25
CA MET A 338 -14.61 -9.45 -6.93
C MET A 338 -13.78 -8.15 -6.92
N HIS A 339 -14.40 -7.00 -6.68
CA HIS A 339 -13.71 -5.72 -6.55
C HIS A 339 -12.95 -5.59 -5.23
N TYR A 340 -13.44 -6.20 -4.15
CA TYR A 340 -12.81 -6.09 -2.83
C TYR A 340 -11.50 -6.87 -2.74
N ARG A 341 -10.54 -6.30 -2.01
CA ARG A 341 -9.22 -6.90 -1.82
C ARG A 341 -9.25 -7.91 -0.66
N SER A 342 -8.80 -9.14 -0.91
CA SER A 342 -8.73 -10.20 0.11
C SER A 342 -7.80 -9.87 1.27
N THR A 343 -6.73 -9.10 1.05
CA THR A 343 -5.85 -8.66 2.15
C THR A 343 -6.60 -7.81 3.18
N THR A 344 -7.67 -7.13 2.77
CA THR A 344 -8.53 -6.34 3.64
C THR A 344 -9.60 -7.20 4.30
N PHE A 345 -10.45 -7.87 3.50
CA PHE A 345 -11.60 -8.59 4.06
C PHE A 345 -11.25 -9.87 4.81
N TYR A 346 -10.07 -10.44 4.55
CA TYR A 346 -9.63 -11.69 5.16
C TYR A 346 -8.47 -11.46 6.13
N GLN A 347 -7.30 -11.02 5.65
CA GLN A 347 -6.08 -10.93 6.47
C GLN A 347 -6.19 -9.81 7.52
N MET A 348 -6.43 -8.57 7.10
CA MET A 348 -6.54 -7.44 8.02
C MET A 348 -7.68 -7.65 9.01
N LYS A 349 -8.88 -8.05 8.55
CA LYS A 349 -10.01 -8.37 9.42
C LYS A 349 -9.62 -9.33 10.55
N ARG A 350 -8.96 -10.44 10.21
CA ARG A 350 -8.58 -11.46 11.19
C ARG A 350 -7.52 -10.96 12.19
N ILE A 351 -6.55 -10.17 11.74
CA ILE A 351 -5.57 -9.53 12.63
C ILE A 351 -6.26 -8.55 13.59
N LEU A 352 -7.23 -7.76 13.10
CA LEU A 352 -8.02 -6.83 13.93
C LEU A 352 -8.92 -7.54 14.95
N GLN A 353 -9.48 -8.71 14.59
CA GLN A 353 -10.20 -9.58 15.53
C GLN A 353 -9.25 -10.07 16.64
N HIS A 354 -8.08 -10.61 16.29
CA HIS A 354 -7.11 -11.07 17.29
C HIS A 354 -6.61 -9.95 18.21
N ALA A 355 -6.49 -8.72 17.71
CA ALA A 355 -6.17 -7.54 18.51
C ALA A 355 -7.33 -7.04 19.40
N GLY A 356 -8.53 -7.61 19.25
CA GLY A 356 -9.73 -7.17 19.94
C GLY A 356 -10.11 -5.73 19.57
N ILE A 357 -9.89 -5.34 18.32
CA ILE A 357 -10.45 -4.11 17.73
C ILE A 357 -11.84 -4.41 17.16
N LEU A 358 -11.98 -5.57 16.51
CA LEU A 358 -13.23 -6.09 15.99
C LEU A 358 -13.74 -7.27 16.83
N GLU A 359 -15.06 -7.46 16.84
CA GLU A 359 -15.68 -8.70 17.28
C GLU A 359 -15.39 -9.86 16.32
N ASP A 360 -15.39 -11.09 16.85
CA ASP A 360 -15.28 -12.28 16.02
C ASP A 360 -16.63 -12.65 15.40
N THR A 361 -16.98 -11.93 14.33
CA THR A 361 -18.17 -12.20 13.49
C THR A 361 -17.91 -13.27 12.43
N GLY A 362 -16.80 -14.02 12.53
CA GLY A 362 -16.33 -14.94 11.49
C GLY A 362 -15.72 -14.26 10.26
N LEU A 363 -15.24 -15.08 9.33
CA LEU A 363 -14.72 -14.67 8.02
C LEU A 363 -15.58 -15.30 6.93
N GLN A 364 -16.00 -14.53 5.94
CA GLN A 364 -16.91 -15.02 4.90
C GLN A 364 -16.17 -15.86 3.82
N SER A 365 -15.03 -15.38 3.33
CA SER A 365 -14.23 -16.04 2.29
C SER A 365 -12.76 -15.62 2.40
N ASN A 366 -11.86 -16.39 1.80
CA ASN A 366 -10.46 -16.04 1.60
C ASN A 366 -10.15 -15.61 0.15
N SER A 367 -11.15 -15.64 -0.74
CA SER A 367 -11.05 -15.35 -2.17
C SER A 367 -12.16 -14.40 -2.61
N ALA A 368 -11.80 -13.44 -3.45
CA ALA A 368 -12.73 -12.45 -3.99
C ALA A 368 -13.81 -13.10 -4.89
N LYS A 369 -13.51 -14.25 -5.52
CA LYS A 369 -14.47 -14.96 -6.41
C LYS A 369 -15.71 -15.49 -5.69
N SER A 370 -15.58 -15.83 -4.41
CA SER A 370 -16.66 -16.37 -3.56
C SER A 370 -17.05 -15.39 -2.45
N TYR A 371 -16.50 -14.17 -2.48
CA TYR A 371 -16.76 -13.18 -1.47
C TYR A 371 -18.17 -12.60 -1.63
N LYS A 372 -18.94 -12.61 -0.55
CA LYS A 372 -20.28 -12.00 -0.50
C LYS A 372 -20.26 -10.82 0.48
N PRO A 373 -20.03 -9.59 -0.01
CA PRO A 373 -19.84 -8.42 0.85
C PRO A 373 -21.01 -8.14 1.81
N ALA A 374 -22.24 -8.40 1.36
CA ALA A 374 -23.45 -8.15 2.16
C ALA A 374 -23.57 -9.08 3.38
N GLU A 375 -22.95 -10.26 3.34
CA GLU A 375 -22.90 -11.21 4.46
C GLU A 375 -21.65 -11.00 5.35
N ASP A 376 -20.71 -10.14 4.95
CA ASP A 376 -19.47 -9.87 5.69
C ASP A 376 -19.63 -8.69 6.64
N HIS A 377 -20.08 -8.98 7.86
CA HIS A 377 -20.30 -7.99 8.91
C HIS A 377 -19.02 -7.65 9.67
N TRP A 378 -18.84 -6.37 9.97
CA TRP A 378 -17.72 -5.83 10.76
C TRP A 378 -18.29 -5.07 11.93
N ALA A 379 -17.95 -5.49 13.15
CA ALA A 379 -18.40 -4.86 14.38
C ALA A 379 -17.20 -4.45 15.24
N LEU A 380 -17.23 -3.24 15.80
CA LEU A 380 -16.24 -2.85 16.80
C LEU A 380 -16.47 -3.62 18.09
N ARG A 381 -15.38 -4.11 18.67
CA ARG A 381 -15.42 -4.70 20.00
C ARG A 381 -15.73 -3.61 21.02
N MET A 382 -16.88 -3.70 21.67
CA MET A 382 -17.26 -2.77 22.73
C MET A 382 -16.56 -3.20 24.03
N HIS A 383 -15.90 -2.25 24.68
CA HIS A 383 -15.33 -2.41 26.00
C HIS A 383 -16.17 -1.65 27.02
#